data_AF-A0A0N1IIP9-F1
#
_entry.id   AF-A0A0N1IIP9-F1
#
_cell.length_a   1.000
_cell.length_b   1.000
_cell.length_c   1.000
_cell.angle_alpha   90.00
_cell.angle_beta   90.00
_cell.angle_gamma   90.00
#
_symmetry.space_group_name_H-M   'P 1'
#
loop_
_entity.id
_entity.type
_entity.pdbx_description
1 polymer ?
#
loop_
_entity_poly.entity_id
_entity_poly.type
_entity_poly.pdbx_seq_one_letter_code
_entity_poly.pdbx_strand_id
1 'polypeptide(L)'
;MPACLLNEDRLEDFIEDNLDIVTTGWAISGELSVVPFDKQKSKDCDSDAHSENIFCANYSNDVTVCPSYGSLFVTRSPEDIWCVRGLRTGDPSKKGFCYNNGVFYTDLLQYMNWIETQQ
;
A
#
# COMPACT_ATOMS: atom_id res chain seq x y z
N MET A 1 12.47 13.09 -5.89
CA MET A 1 11.12 13.53 -6.30
C MET A 1 10.14 13.01 -5.27
N PRO A 2 9.23 13.83 -4.73
CA PRO A 2 8.15 13.34 -3.87
C PRO A 2 7.18 12.48 -4.69
N ALA A 3 6.58 11.48 -4.06
CA ALA A 3 5.45 10.77 -4.64
C ALA A 3 4.21 11.69 -4.61
N CYS A 4 3.28 11.51 -5.55
CA CYS A 4 1.97 12.16 -5.43
C CYS A 4 1.15 11.50 -4.32
N LEU A 5 0.12 12.19 -3.86
CA LEU A 5 -0.95 11.57 -3.08
C LEU A 5 -2.05 11.14 -4.05
N LEU A 6 -2.61 9.96 -3.82
CA LEU A 6 -3.82 9.54 -4.49
C LEU A 6 -5.00 10.31 -3.89
N ASN A 7 -5.83 10.90 -4.73
CA ASN A 7 -7.07 11.60 -4.34
C ASN A 7 -8.25 11.08 -5.16
N GLU A 8 -9.47 11.49 -4.80
CA GLU A 8 -10.70 11.03 -5.46
C GLU A 8 -10.71 11.36 -6.96
N ASP A 9 -10.23 12.54 -7.34
CA ASP A 9 -10.17 12.99 -8.75
C ASP A 9 -9.36 12.05 -9.65
N ARG A 10 -8.36 11.38 -9.08
CA ARG A 10 -7.48 10.47 -9.83
C ARG A 10 -7.87 9.02 -9.64
N LEU A 11 -8.79 8.69 -8.73
CA LEU A 11 -9.11 7.31 -8.37
C LEU A 11 -9.52 6.48 -9.59
N GLU A 12 -10.28 7.06 -10.51
CA GLU A 12 -10.70 6.41 -11.78
C GLU A 12 -9.50 5.98 -12.63
N ASP A 13 -8.44 6.81 -12.68
CA ASP A 13 -7.19 6.48 -13.37
C ASP A 13 -6.45 5.30 -12.73
N PHE A 14 -6.82 4.90 -11.51
CA PHE A 14 -6.13 3.88 -10.72
C PHE A 14 -6.97 2.61 -10.45
N ILE A 15 -8.26 2.61 -10.81
CA ILE A 15 -9.15 1.44 -10.68
C ILE A 15 -8.89 0.40 -11.79
N GLU A 16 -8.11 0.73 -12.82
CA GLU A 16 -7.76 -0.23 -13.87
C GLU A 16 -6.98 -1.44 -13.33
N ASP A 17 -7.49 -2.64 -13.64
CA ASP A 17 -6.92 -3.93 -13.23
C ASP A 17 -5.46 -4.15 -13.67
N ASN A 18 -4.92 -3.30 -14.56
CA ASN A 18 -3.59 -3.43 -15.14
C ASN A 18 -2.49 -2.61 -14.45
N LEU A 19 -2.80 -1.81 -13.43
CA LEU A 19 -1.81 -0.90 -12.83
C LEU A 19 -0.95 -1.52 -11.75
N ASP A 20 0.34 -1.17 -11.73
CA ASP A 20 1.29 -1.68 -10.74
C ASP A 20 0.93 -1.19 -9.34
N ILE A 21 0.74 -2.12 -8.40
CA ILE A 21 0.59 -1.83 -6.98
C ILE A 21 1.76 -2.46 -6.22
N VAL A 22 2.53 -1.62 -5.54
CA VAL A 22 3.76 -2.05 -4.87
C VAL A 22 3.95 -1.36 -3.52
N THR A 23 4.84 -1.91 -2.74
CA THR A 23 5.48 -1.24 -1.62
C THR A 23 6.99 -1.47 -1.71
N THR A 24 7.75 -0.96 -0.74
CA THR A 24 9.19 -1.17 -0.66
C THR A 24 9.59 -1.68 0.70
N GLY A 25 10.67 -2.45 0.74
CA GLY A 25 11.23 -3.01 1.97
C GLY A 25 12.74 -3.05 1.91
N TRP A 26 13.37 -2.90 3.06
CA TRP A 26 14.83 -2.98 3.19
C TRP A 26 15.24 -4.42 3.48
N ALA A 27 16.14 -4.95 2.66
CA ALA A 27 16.82 -6.21 2.92
C ALA A 27 17.84 -6.05 4.07
N ILE A 28 18.26 -7.18 4.64
CA ILE A 28 19.32 -7.21 5.66
C ILE A 28 20.65 -6.66 5.12
N SER A 29 20.88 -6.79 3.81
CA SER A 29 22.02 -6.18 3.12
C SER A 29 21.99 -4.65 3.10
N GLY A 30 20.85 -4.03 3.45
CA GLY A 30 20.62 -2.59 3.29
C GLY A 30 20.18 -2.20 1.88
N GLU A 31 19.87 -3.16 1.01
CA GLU A 31 19.28 -2.88 -0.30
C GLU A 31 17.78 -2.62 -0.18
N LEU A 32 17.27 -1.62 -0.91
CA LEU A 32 15.83 -1.37 -1.01
C LEU A 32 15.25 -2.19 -2.15
N SER A 33 14.28 -3.05 -1.85
CA SER A 33 13.60 -3.88 -2.85
C SER A 33 12.15 -3.46 -3.03
N VAL A 34 11.67 -3.55 -4.27
CA VAL A 34 10.26 -3.39 -4.62
C VAL A 34 9.52 -4.70 -4.30
N VAL A 35 8.39 -4.58 -3.63
CA VAL A 35 7.55 -5.71 -3.24
C VAL A 35 6.19 -5.55 -3.91
N PRO A 36 5.86 -6.37 -4.93
CA PRO A 36 4.57 -6.32 -5.59
C PRO A 36 3.46 -6.92 -4.72
N PHE A 37 2.25 -6.38 -4.88
CA PHE A 37 1.04 -6.96 -4.31
C PHE A 37 0.30 -7.83 -5.32
N ASP A 38 -0.37 -8.86 -4.83
CA ASP A 38 -1.32 -9.67 -5.59
C ASP A 38 -2.68 -8.96 -5.58
N LYS A 39 -3.09 -8.45 -6.75
CA LYS A 39 -4.32 -7.66 -6.90
C LYS A 39 -5.57 -8.46 -6.52
N GLN A 40 -5.64 -9.72 -6.97
CA GLN A 40 -6.82 -10.54 -6.74
C GLN A 40 -6.96 -10.87 -5.24
N LYS A 41 -5.88 -11.33 -4.61
CA LYS A 41 -5.89 -11.59 -3.17
C LYS A 41 -6.12 -10.33 -2.33
N SER A 42 -5.68 -9.17 -2.82
CA SER A 42 -5.91 -7.89 -2.13
C SER A 42 -7.39 -7.52 -2.15
N LYS A 43 -8.09 -7.72 -3.27
CA LYS A 43 -9.55 -7.55 -3.35
C LYS A 43 -10.30 -8.45 -2.37
N ASP A 44 -9.85 -9.70 -2.24
CA ASP A 44 -10.52 -10.67 -1.37
C ASP A 44 -10.34 -10.35 0.13
N CYS A 45 -9.18 -9.81 0.54
CA CYS A 45 -8.91 -9.52 1.96
C CYS A 45 -9.47 -8.19 2.46
N ASP A 46 -9.90 -7.30 1.58
CA ASP A 46 -10.57 -6.06 1.96
C ASP A 46 -11.91 -6.33 2.67
N SER A 47 -12.52 -7.51 2.43
CA SER A 47 -13.71 -7.98 3.16
C SER A 47 -13.48 -8.20 4.66
N ASP A 48 -12.23 -8.36 5.10
CA ASP A 48 -11.85 -8.51 6.52
C ASP A 48 -11.50 -7.16 7.19
N ALA A 49 -11.51 -6.05 6.45
CA ALA A 49 -11.23 -4.72 7.01
C ALA A 49 -12.40 -4.28 7.91
N HIS A 50 -12.17 -4.28 9.22
CA HIS A 50 -13.20 -3.93 10.22
C HIS A 50 -13.45 -2.41 10.38
N SER A 51 -12.83 -1.55 9.57
CA SER A 51 -12.96 -0.09 9.68
C SER A 51 -12.77 0.60 8.33
N GLU A 52 -13.59 1.63 8.06
CA GLU A 52 -13.57 2.43 6.83
C GLU A 52 -12.25 3.18 6.57
N ASN A 53 -11.37 3.31 7.58
CA ASN A 53 -10.11 4.05 7.49
C ASN A 53 -8.90 3.16 7.19
N ILE A 54 -9.10 1.86 7.02
CA ILE A 54 -8.04 0.92 6.66
C ILE A 54 -8.48 0.08 5.48
N PHE A 55 -7.51 -0.33 4.67
CA PHE A 55 -7.72 -1.31 3.61
C PHE A 55 -6.67 -2.42 3.72
N CYS A 56 -6.98 -3.56 3.13
CA CYS A 56 -6.09 -4.71 3.11
C CYS A 56 -5.39 -4.87 1.75
N ALA A 57 -4.15 -5.34 1.78
CA ALA A 57 -3.42 -5.81 0.62
C ALA A 57 -2.71 -7.12 0.91
N ASN A 58 -2.56 -7.96 -0.11
CA ASN A 58 -1.82 -9.21 -0.02
C ASN A 58 -0.60 -9.15 -0.92
N TYR A 59 0.52 -9.62 -0.41
CA TYR A 59 1.72 -9.74 -1.23
C TYR A 59 1.59 -10.84 -2.28
N SER A 60 2.36 -10.70 -3.38
CA SER A 60 2.63 -11.82 -4.28
C SER A 60 3.41 -12.93 -3.56
N ASN A 61 3.36 -14.17 -4.05
CA ASN A 61 3.93 -15.33 -3.34
C ASN A 61 5.46 -15.27 -3.14
N ASP A 62 6.16 -14.47 -3.94
CA ASP A 62 7.63 -14.41 -3.98
C ASP A 62 8.22 -13.18 -3.28
N VAL A 63 7.72 -12.84 -2.09
CA VAL A 63 8.32 -11.77 -1.28
C VAL A 63 9.61 -12.22 -0.63
N THR A 64 10.66 -11.42 -0.81
CA THR A 64 11.99 -11.64 -0.23
C THR A 64 12.31 -10.69 0.92
N VAL A 65 11.55 -9.59 1.07
CA VAL A 65 11.73 -8.59 2.14
C VAL A 65 10.39 -8.18 2.74
N CYS A 66 10.35 -7.98 4.05
CA CYS A 66 9.14 -7.50 4.73
C CYS A 66 9.14 -5.98 4.85
N PRO A 67 8.15 -5.27 4.27
CA PRO A 67 7.99 -3.84 4.45
C PRO A 67 7.81 -3.45 5.91
N SER A 68 8.43 -2.35 6.31
CA SER A 68 8.39 -1.82 7.67
C SER A 68 7.06 -1.11 7.96
N TYR A 69 6.68 -0.98 9.23
CA TYR A 69 5.56 -0.10 9.62
C TYR A 69 5.79 1.33 9.12
N GLY A 70 4.73 1.97 8.63
CA GLY A 70 4.81 3.26 7.93
C GLY A 70 5.28 3.17 6.47
N SER A 71 5.58 1.98 5.93
CA SER A 71 5.88 1.84 4.50
C SER A 71 4.67 2.23 3.64
N LEU A 72 4.95 2.69 2.42
CA LEU A 72 3.92 3.21 1.53
C LEU A 72 3.28 2.08 0.73
N PHE A 73 1.95 2.13 0.57
CA PHE A 73 1.27 1.49 -0.54
C PHE A 73 1.21 2.50 -1.67
N VAL A 74 1.82 2.17 -2.81
CA VAL A 74 1.84 3.03 -3.98
C VAL A 74 1.24 2.34 -5.19
N THR A 75 0.57 3.14 -6.01
CA THR A 75 0.01 2.72 -7.29
C THR A 75 0.59 3.59 -8.41
N ARG A 76 0.76 3.00 -9.59
CA ARG A 76 1.31 3.67 -10.78
C ARG A 76 0.17 4.06 -11.71
N SER A 77 0.13 5.30 -12.17
CA SER A 77 -0.89 5.75 -13.12
C SER A 77 -0.55 5.28 -14.55
N PRO A 78 -1.50 5.33 -15.50
CA PRO A 78 -1.21 5.11 -16.92
C PRO A 78 -0.12 6.03 -17.48
N GLU A 79 0.09 7.19 -16.86
CA GLU A 79 1.07 8.21 -17.22
C GLU A 79 2.45 8.02 -16.54
N ASP A 80 2.68 6.87 -15.92
CA ASP A 80 3.92 6.54 -15.20
C ASP A 80 4.18 7.40 -13.94
N ILE A 81 3.11 7.80 -13.25
CA ILE A 81 3.22 8.59 -12.01
C ILE A 81 2.89 7.71 -10.80
N TRP A 82 3.79 7.67 -9.82
CA TRP A 82 3.61 6.92 -8.57
C TRP A 82 2.92 7.75 -7.50
N CYS A 83 1.72 7.33 -7.09
CA CYS A 83 0.97 7.95 -6.01
C CYS A 83 0.85 7.04 -4.78
N VAL A 84 0.90 7.65 -3.61
CA VAL A 84 0.65 7.02 -2.33
C VAL A 84 -0.84 6.94 -2.07
N ARG A 85 -1.35 5.72 -1.82
CA ARG A 85 -2.71 5.49 -1.33
C ARG A 85 -2.75 5.21 0.16
N GLY A 86 -1.72 4.55 0.70
CA GLY A 86 -1.78 4.07 2.07
C GLY A 86 -0.46 4.02 2.81
N LEU A 87 -0.56 3.98 4.13
CA LEU A 87 0.56 3.81 5.05
C LEU A 87 0.40 2.51 5.83
N ARG A 88 1.44 1.65 5.84
CA ARG A 88 1.38 0.36 6.52
C ARG A 88 1.10 0.56 7.99
N THR A 89 0.03 -0.06 8.47
CA THR A 89 -0.39 -0.03 9.87
C THR A 89 -0.49 -1.43 10.46
N GLY A 90 -0.64 -1.51 11.77
CA GLY A 90 -0.78 -2.75 12.52
C GLY A 90 0.00 -2.73 13.82
N ASP A 91 -0.17 -3.80 14.60
CA ASP A 91 0.46 -3.94 15.90
C ASP A 91 1.92 -4.41 15.75
N PRO A 92 2.93 -3.59 16.08
CA PRO A 92 4.34 -3.95 15.95
C PRO A 92 4.80 -5.05 16.90
N SER A 93 3.99 -5.40 17.92
CA SER A 93 4.25 -6.54 18.80
C SER A 93 3.93 -7.88 18.11
N LYS A 94 3.05 -7.87 17.09
CA LYS A 94 2.76 -9.02 16.24
C LYS A 94 3.85 -9.19 15.17
N LYS A 95 5.05 -9.53 15.63
CA LYS A 95 6.20 -9.82 14.76
C LYS A 95 6.01 -11.21 14.14
N GLY A 96 5.54 -11.24 12.90
CA GLY A 96 5.50 -12.43 12.05
C GLY A 96 6.28 -12.20 10.76
N PHE A 97 6.64 -13.28 10.07
CA PHE A 97 7.11 -13.17 8.70
C PHE A 97 5.96 -12.66 7.81
N CYS A 98 6.28 -11.83 6.81
CA CYS A 98 5.32 -11.25 5.86
C CYS A 98 4.79 -12.25 4.82
N TYR A 99 4.85 -13.56 5.08
CA TYR A 99 4.34 -14.60 4.19
C TYR A 99 2.86 -14.86 4.42
N ASN A 100 2.08 -14.91 3.33
CA ASN A 100 0.66 -15.32 3.29
C ASN A 100 -0.31 -14.55 4.21
N ASN A 101 0.05 -13.33 4.62
CA ASN A 101 -0.81 -12.51 5.47
C ASN A 101 -1.32 -11.29 4.71
N GLY A 102 -2.63 -11.06 4.82
CA GLY A 102 -3.21 -9.75 4.54
C GLY A 102 -2.53 -8.72 5.43
N VAL A 103 -2.02 -7.66 4.81
CA VAL A 103 -1.40 -6.53 5.49
C VAL A 103 -2.30 -5.32 5.38
N PHE A 104 -2.41 -4.57 6.47
CA PHE A 104 -3.32 -3.45 6.56
C PHE A 104 -2.60 -2.13 6.32
N TYR A 105 -3.29 -1.22 5.66
CA TYR A 105 -2.84 0.14 5.39
C TYR A 105 -3.89 1.12 5.88
N THR A 106 -3.47 2.21 6.49
CA THR A 106 -4.33 3.38 6.67
C THR A 106 -4.65 3.96 5.29
N ASP A 107 -5.93 4.09 4.94
CA ASP A 107 -6.35 4.64 3.66
C ASP A 107 -6.24 6.17 3.67
N LEU A 108 -5.26 6.72 2.95
CA LEU A 108 -5.03 8.17 2.92
C LEU A 108 -6.15 8.93 2.22
N LEU A 109 -6.96 8.27 1.38
CA LEU A 109 -8.12 8.90 0.75
C LEU A 109 -9.08 9.47 1.81
N GLN A 110 -9.24 8.77 2.94
CA GLN A 110 -10.10 9.20 4.05
C GLN A 110 -9.53 10.39 4.84
N TYR A 111 -8.27 10.76 4.60
CA TYR A 111 -7.56 11.81 5.34
C TYR A 111 -7.14 12.99 4.45
N MET A 112 -7.49 13.02 3.16
CA MET A 112 -7.04 14.05 2.22
C MET A 112 -7.40 15.47 2.69
N ASN A 113 -8.65 15.69 3.13
CA ASN A 113 -9.08 16.97 3.68
C ASN A 113 -8.22 17.43 4.86
N TRP A 114 -7.84 16.50 5.74
CA TRP A 114 -6.97 16.85 6.87
C TRP A 114 -5.55 17.17 6.40
N ILE A 115 -4.96 16.35 5.52
CA ILE A 115 -3.60 16.54 4.99
C ILE A 115 -3.48 17.92 4.31
N GLU A 116 -4.47 18.32 3.51
CA GLU A 116 -4.47 19.61 2.81
C GLU A 116 -4.49 20.80 3.77
N THR A 117 -5.07 20.68 4.97
CA THR A 117 -5.05 21.75 5.98
C THR A 117 -3.71 21.91 6.69
N GLN A 118 -2.79 20.97 6.53
CA GLN A 118 -1.48 20.97 7.19
C GLN A 118 -0.34 21.45 6.28
N GLN A 119 -0.62 21.75 5.00
CA GLN A 119 0.34 22.28 4.03
C GLN A 119 0.39 23.81 4.08
#